data_AF-A0A5K7XH49-F1
#
_entry.id   AF-A0A5K7XH49-F1
#
_cell.length_a   1.000
_cell.length_b   1.000
_cell.length_c   1.000
_cell.angle_alpha   90.00
_cell.angle_beta   90.00
_cell.angle_gamma   90.00
#
_symmetry.space_group_name_H-M   'P 1'
#
loop_
_entity.id
_entity.type
_entity.pdbx_description
1 polymer ?
#
loop_
_entity_poly.entity_id
_entity_poly.type
_entity_poly.pdbx_seq_one_letter_code
_entity_poly.pdbx_strand_id
1 'polypeptide(L)'
;MKQQSHIALGAIAIFGMIAAQAPAQIPYQVSRSPVQTVHRSIVPHTDKNGRALTEYDPQRSFFPIGMWGVALGYDNSNWNELKQAGFNTAWPWFDDTVDSLNEGTRMDMQVVLMHAALPTAASLKQRSPAQLEHLLGIQYLDEPTFASSSLSDVRGQHQTFVNYRNSIKAEFPDLPVFVTDSYMPPSGFEQVWADFAASGDLTTQDNFTYNTNSLTTLGRTANPIGVPDQISAANSAVRGDKPVWALIGVFDNPQGTNHFITPDQMRVKVYSALIHGATGIHYEMWDSWHARAQGFVGISPNPPLNGYGRRSDEISITPQQAQQSRDLWYAVAAVNDEIRTMTPALLSPTVAPADLSYGVAISNRSAPNSPDFAANPIRTILKRDQNGDYLLLAVNLDNRSMDVTFDFTKELSGVELLFEPSDASPTLLADGKFRYAFSAFDSNVFRIKTVAVPEPASAVLFGCGCGAIGCSVTRLRSPSRR
;
A
#
# COMPACT_ATOMS: atom_id res chain seq x y z
N MET A 1 -2.68 -77.60 4.01
CA MET A 1 -1.34 -78.00 4.47
C MET A 1 -0.53 -78.48 3.28
N LYS A 2 0.32 -77.61 2.71
CA LYS A 2 1.32 -77.99 1.71
C LYS A 2 2.62 -77.24 2.01
N GLN A 3 3.67 -78.04 2.08
CA GLN A 3 5.09 -77.75 2.25
C GLN A 3 5.66 -77.10 0.98
N GLN A 4 6.64 -76.19 1.12
CA GLN A 4 7.74 -75.91 0.17
C GLN A 4 8.68 -74.89 0.85
N SER A 5 9.88 -75.28 1.30
CA SER A 5 11.14 -75.50 0.55
C SER A 5 11.90 -74.20 0.25
N HIS A 6 13.10 -74.14 0.84
CA HIS A 6 14.09 -73.07 0.84
C HIS A 6 14.63 -72.68 -0.54
N ILE A 7 14.89 -71.38 -0.75
CA ILE A 7 15.96 -70.89 -1.62
C ILE A 7 16.69 -69.77 -0.86
N ALA A 8 17.97 -70.01 -0.57
CA ALA A 8 18.90 -69.03 -0.04
C ALA A 8 19.52 -68.24 -1.20
N LEU A 9 19.49 -66.91 -1.11
CA LEU A 9 20.23 -66.00 -1.99
C LEU A 9 21.06 -65.09 -1.09
N GLY A 10 22.38 -65.28 -1.16
CA GLY A 10 23.36 -64.47 -0.46
C GLY A 10 23.45 -63.07 -1.08
N ALA A 11 23.27 -62.05 -0.26
CA ALA A 11 23.51 -60.66 -0.62
C ALA A 11 24.94 -60.27 -0.25
N ILE A 12 25.74 -59.93 -1.26
CA ILE A 12 27.04 -59.28 -1.12
C ILE A 12 26.79 -57.81 -0.78
N ALA A 13 27.17 -57.38 0.43
CA ALA A 13 27.12 -55.98 0.83
C ALA A 13 28.38 -55.25 0.32
N ILE A 14 28.20 -54.39 -0.68
CA ILE A 14 29.22 -53.43 -1.12
C ILE A 14 29.02 -52.15 -0.29
N PHE A 15 29.89 -51.92 0.69
CA PHE A 15 29.99 -50.65 1.41
C PHE A 15 30.68 -49.61 0.53
N GLY A 16 29.90 -48.83 -0.21
CA GLY A 16 30.38 -47.61 -0.87
C GLY A 16 30.38 -46.46 0.13
N MET A 17 31.57 -45.93 0.46
CA MET A 17 31.69 -44.65 1.16
C MET A 17 31.20 -43.54 0.23
N ILE A 18 30.00 -43.02 0.49
CA ILE A 18 29.51 -41.79 -0.13
C ILE A 18 30.10 -40.62 0.67
N ALA A 19 31.13 -39.98 0.12
CA ALA A 19 31.58 -38.70 0.62
C ALA A 19 30.44 -37.68 0.43
N ALA A 20 29.92 -37.12 1.53
CA ALA A 20 28.96 -36.03 1.48
C ALA A 20 29.61 -34.83 0.78
N GLN A 21 29.25 -34.60 -0.48
CA GLN A 21 29.60 -33.37 -1.16
C GLN A 21 28.90 -32.22 -0.45
N ALA A 22 29.67 -31.25 0.03
CA ALA A 22 29.12 -29.99 0.52
C ALA A 22 28.20 -29.41 -0.58
N PRO A 23 27.00 -28.90 -0.22
CA PRO A 23 26.09 -28.33 -1.21
C PRO A 23 26.83 -27.25 -2.01
N ALA A 24 26.82 -27.39 -3.34
CA ALA A 24 27.46 -26.45 -4.23
C ALA A 24 26.90 -25.05 -3.96
N GLN A 25 27.75 -24.13 -3.50
CA GLN A 25 27.42 -22.70 -3.42
C GLN A 25 27.10 -22.23 -4.85
N ILE A 26 25.82 -21.99 -5.11
CA ILE A 26 25.36 -21.42 -6.38
C ILE A 26 25.99 -20.02 -6.50
N PRO A 27 26.66 -19.70 -7.63
CA PRO A 27 27.31 -18.41 -7.81
C PRO A 27 26.33 -17.25 -7.65
N TYR A 28 26.75 -16.27 -6.83
CA TYR A 28 26.09 -15.01 -6.52
C TYR A 28 25.66 -14.28 -7.79
N GLN A 29 24.36 -14.29 -8.11
CA GLN A 29 23.80 -13.44 -9.15
C GLN A 29 23.28 -12.14 -8.51
N VAL A 30 23.98 -11.03 -8.77
CA VAL A 30 23.48 -9.67 -8.49
C VAL A 30 22.37 -9.36 -9.49
N SER A 31 21.15 -9.84 -9.23
CA SER A 31 19.98 -9.19 -9.80
C SER A 31 19.87 -7.83 -9.10
N ARG A 32 20.08 -6.73 -9.84
CA ARG A 32 19.75 -5.39 -9.33
C ARG A 32 18.22 -5.36 -9.17
N SER A 33 17.73 -5.66 -7.98
CA SER A 33 16.29 -5.65 -7.68
C SER A 33 15.72 -4.26 -7.99
N PRO A 34 14.49 -4.14 -8.51
CA PRO A 34 13.97 -2.87 -9.00
C PRO A 34 13.68 -1.95 -7.81
N VAL A 35 14.63 -1.06 -7.54
CA VAL A 35 14.44 0.15 -6.74
C VAL A 35 13.32 0.94 -7.40
N GLN A 36 12.24 1.19 -6.66
CA GLN A 36 11.10 1.94 -7.18
C GLN A 36 11.43 3.43 -7.28
N THR A 37 10.95 4.04 -8.35
CA THR A 37 11.30 5.42 -8.73
C THR A 37 10.10 6.29 -9.02
N VAL A 38 8.90 5.80 -8.71
CA VAL A 38 7.63 6.52 -8.87
C VAL A 38 7.65 7.80 -8.03
N HIS A 39 6.95 8.84 -8.48
CA HIS A 39 6.75 10.09 -7.72
C HIS A 39 8.03 10.86 -7.36
N ARG A 40 9.00 10.95 -8.28
CA ARG A 40 10.27 11.70 -8.08
C ARG A 40 10.13 13.22 -8.12
N SER A 41 9.13 13.72 -8.85
CA SER A 41 8.94 15.17 -9.05
C SER A 41 7.75 15.69 -8.24
N ILE A 42 6.66 14.93 -8.23
CA ILE A 42 5.43 15.22 -7.48
C ILE A 42 4.97 13.95 -6.78
N VAL A 43 4.17 14.09 -5.73
CA VAL A 43 3.39 12.99 -5.17
C VAL A 43 1.92 13.40 -5.21
N PRO A 44 1.12 12.89 -6.16
CA PRO A 44 -0.28 13.27 -6.24
C PRO A 44 -1.07 12.65 -5.09
N HIS A 45 -1.69 13.47 -4.26
CA HIS A 45 -2.53 13.05 -3.14
C HIS A 45 -3.67 14.05 -2.95
N THR A 46 -4.42 13.97 -1.85
CA THR A 46 -5.51 14.90 -1.58
C THR A 46 -5.33 15.62 -0.24
N ASP A 47 -6.05 16.72 -0.06
CA ASP A 47 -6.40 17.16 1.29
C ASP A 47 -7.51 16.29 1.88
N LYS A 48 -7.87 16.55 3.14
CA LYS A 48 -8.92 15.77 3.81
C LYS A 48 -10.30 15.87 3.14
N ASN A 49 -10.53 16.87 2.29
CA ASN A 49 -11.79 17.10 1.58
C ASN A 49 -11.72 16.62 0.11
N GLY A 50 -10.69 15.86 -0.25
CA GLY A 50 -10.52 15.30 -1.59
C GLY A 50 -9.88 16.25 -2.60
N ARG A 51 -9.47 17.47 -2.23
CA ARG A 51 -8.83 18.38 -3.19
C ARG A 51 -7.45 17.90 -3.56
N ALA A 52 -7.13 17.84 -4.85
CA ALA A 52 -5.83 17.38 -5.31
C ALA A 52 -4.68 18.27 -4.81
N LEU A 53 -3.59 17.63 -4.40
CA LEU A 53 -2.31 18.20 -4.00
C LEU A 53 -1.19 17.43 -4.71
N THR A 54 -0.10 18.12 -5.04
CA THR A 54 1.09 17.51 -5.69
C THR A 54 2.35 17.64 -4.84
N GLU A 55 2.30 18.44 -3.78
CA GLU A 55 3.39 18.72 -2.85
C GLU A 55 2.89 18.52 -1.43
N TYR A 56 3.75 18.01 -0.55
CA TYR A 56 3.40 17.82 0.85
C TYR A 56 3.24 19.17 1.56
N ASP A 57 2.08 19.36 2.17
CA ASP A 57 1.72 20.47 3.02
C ASP A 57 1.31 19.91 4.40
N PRO A 58 2.05 20.17 5.48
CA PRO A 58 1.76 19.59 6.80
C PRO A 58 0.39 20.01 7.38
N GLN A 59 -0.25 21.05 6.84
CA GLN A 59 -1.57 21.51 7.28
C GLN A 59 -2.72 20.96 6.43
N ARG A 60 -2.42 20.49 5.21
CA ARG A 60 -3.45 20.13 4.23
C ARG A 60 -3.36 18.68 3.77
N SER A 61 -2.14 18.17 3.57
CA SER A 61 -1.91 16.83 3.07
C SER A 61 -2.59 15.76 3.92
N PHE A 62 -3.34 14.91 3.26
CA PHE A 62 -4.08 13.83 3.88
C PHE A 62 -3.70 12.51 3.22
N PHE A 63 -3.31 11.53 4.04
CA PHE A 63 -3.10 10.16 3.61
C PHE A 63 -4.32 9.33 4.05
N PRO A 64 -5.24 8.95 3.16
CA PRO A 64 -6.41 8.18 3.55
C PRO A 64 -6.01 6.78 3.99
N ILE A 65 -6.49 6.42 5.18
CA ILE A 65 -6.42 5.10 5.80
C ILE A 65 -7.87 4.66 6.05
N GLY A 66 -8.40 3.87 5.12
CA GLY A 66 -9.83 3.59 5.04
C GLY A 66 -10.23 2.17 5.40
N MET A 67 -11.44 2.01 5.94
CA MET A 67 -12.10 0.70 6.07
C MET A 67 -13.28 0.61 5.11
N TRP A 68 -13.37 -0.49 4.38
CA TRP A 68 -14.44 -0.82 3.45
C TRP A 68 -15.56 -1.64 4.07
N GLY A 69 -16.79 -1.37 3.63
CA GLY A 69 -17.99 -2.09 4.03
C GLY A 69 -18.45 -1.81 5.45
N VAL A 70 -18.24 -0.58 5.93
CA VAL A 70 -18.61 -0.20 7.30
C VAL A 70 -20.14 -0.10 7.42
N ALA A 71 -20.74 -0.78 8.38
CA ALA A 71 -22.17 -0.68 8.64
C ALA A 71 -22.45 0.39 9.71
N LEU A 72 -23.63 1.01 9.66
CA LEU A 72 -24.10 1.95 10.69
C LEU A 72 -25.21 1.33 11.55
N GLY A 73 -25.29 1.80 12.79
CA GLY A 73 -26.54 1.89 13.53
C GLY A 73 -27.07 0.65 14.25
N TYR A 74 -26.45 -0.53 14.12
CA TYR A 74 -27.18 -1.76 14.49
C TYR A 74 -26.42 -2.86 15.25
N ASP A 75 -25.11 -2.75 15.39
CA ASP A 75 -24.22 -3.77 15.95
C ASP A 75 -23.34 -3.27 17.12
N ASN A 76 -23.71 -2.15 17.75
CA ASN A 76 -22.81 -1.37 18.63
C ASN A 76 -21.51 -0.93 17.93
N SER A 77 -21.36 -1.10 16.60
CA SER A 77 -20.22 -0.57 15.87
C SER A 77 -20.39 0.94 15.74
N ASN A 78 -19.82 1.61 16.73
CA ASN A 78 -19.48 3.00 16.62
C ASN A 78 -18.14 3.04 15.87
N TRP A 79 -17.99 3.91 14.85
CA TRP A 79 -16.71 4.08 14.15
C TRP A 79 -15.57 4.52 15.08
N ASN A 80 -15.84 4.77 16.35
CA ASN A 80 -14.86 4.86 17.41
C ASN A 80 -13.84 3.71 17.43
N GLU A 81 -14.23 2.44 17.20
CA GLU A 81 -13.25 1.34 17.12
C GLU A 81 -12.30 1.52 15.94
N LEU A 82 -12.83 1.93 14.77
CA LEU A 82 -12.02 2.28 13.60
C LEU A 82 -11.08 3.46 13.92
N LYS A 83 -11.60 4.54 14.51
CA LYS A 83 -10.78 5.70 14.87
C LYS A 83 -9.66 5.34 15.85
N GLN A 84 -9.93 4.47 16.83
CA GLN A 84 -8.94 3.98 17.79
C GLN A 84 -7.87 3.12 17.12
N ALA A 85 -8.22 2.37 16.08
CA ALA A 85 -7.29 1.60 15.25
C ALA A 85 -6.58 2.44 14.16
N GLY A 86 -6.64 3.77 14.25
CA GLY A 86 -5.90 4.67 13.36
C GLY A 86 -6.53 4.91 11.99
N PHE A 87 -7.73 4.39 11.73
CA PHE A 87 -8.48 4.71 10.52
C PHE A 87 -8.93 6.17 10.56
N ASN A 88 -8.84 6.84 9.41
CA ASN A 88 -9.30 8.23 9.24
C ASN A 88 -10.37 8.36 8.15
N THR A 89 -10.68 7.27 7.45
CA THR A 89 -11.64 7.22 6.35
C THR A 89 -12.56 6.01 6.50
N ALA A 90 -13.85 6.14 6.17
CA ALA A 90 -14.84 5.08 6.17
C ALA A 90 -15.53 5.00 4.81
N TRP A 91 -15.75 3.78 4.34
CA TRP A 91 -16.51 3.48 3.13
C TRP A 91 -17.75 2.71 3.58
N PRO A 92 -18.81 3.44 3.93
CA PRO A 92 -20.03 2.86 4.44
C PRO A 92 -20.73 2.01 3.40
N TRP A 93 -21.41 0.96 3.85
CA TRP A 93 -22.27 0.17 2.97
C TRP A 93 -23.35 1.05 2.31
N PHE A 94 -23.78 0.65 1.10
CA PHE A 94 -24.39 1.53 0.12
C PHE A 94 -25.74 2.20 0.47
N ASP A 95 -26.38 1.81 1.57
CA ASP A 95 -27.79 2.14 1.84
C ASP A 95 -28.00 3.41 2.67
N ASP A 96 -26.92 4.06 3.16
CA ASP A 96 -27.05 5.09 4.18
C ASP A 96 -26.18 6.35 3.98
N THR A 97 -26.38 7.06 2.88
CA THR A 97 -25.55 8.24 2.55
C THR A 97 -25.68 9.39 3.55
N VAL A 98 -26.85 9.58 4.19
CA VAL A 98 -27.06 10.68 5.14
C VAL A 98 -26.45 10.35 6.48
N ASP A 99 -26.77 9.18 7.04
CA ASP A 99 -26.30 8.87 8.38
C ASP A 99 -24.80 8.57 8.36
N SER A 100 -24.24 8.12 7.23
CA SER A 100 -22.78 8.02 7.07
C SER A 100 -22.07 9.36 7.14
N LEU A 101 -22.61 10.40 6.50
CA LEU A 101 -22.02 11.74 6.59
C LEU A 101 -22.22 12.34 7.99
N ASN A 102 -23.36 12.06 8.64
CA ASN A 102 -23.58 12.46 10.04
C ASN A 102 -22.58 11.77 10.97
N GLU A 103 -22.36 10.47 10.78
CA GLU A 103 -21.43 9.68 11.58
C GLU A 103 -19.98 10.12 11.32
N GLY A 104 -19.60 10.34 10.06
CA GLY A 104 -18.30 10.91 9.70
C GLY A 104 -18.05 12.27 10.36
N THR A 105 -19.06 13.14 10.38
CA THR A 105 -19.00 14.42 11.11
C THR A 105 -18.85 14.21 12.62
N ARG A 106 -19.63 13.29 13.21
CA ARG A 106 -19.60 13.00 14.65
C ARG A 106 -18.27 12.40 15.09
N MET A 107 -17.66 11.58 14.23
CA MET A 107 -16.42 10.86 14.49
C MET A 107 -15.18 11.60 14.01
N ASP A 108 -15.34 12.73 13.30
CA ASP A 108 -14.27 13.42 12.61
C ASP A 108 -13.47 12.44 11.73
N MET A 109 -14.20 11.72 10.87
CA MET A 109 -13.69 10.79 9.88
C MET A 109 -14.17 11.18 8.49
N GLN A 110 -13.34 10.93 7.50
CA GLN A 110 -13.68 11.15 6.09
C GLN A 110 -14.53 10.00 5.55
N VAL A 111 -15.41 10.29 4.60
CA VAL A 111 -16.38 9.34 4.04
C VAL A 111 -16.21 9.25 2.53
N VAL A 112 -16.16 8.02 2.01
CA VAL A 112 -16.30 7.73 0.58
C VAL A 112 -17.67 7.13 0.33
N LEU A 113 -18.52 7.83 -0.43
CA LEU A 113 -19.84 7.31 -0.78
C LEU A 113 -19.76 6.31 -1.93
N MET A 114 -20.51 5.22 -1.83
CA MET A 114 -20.46 4.09 -2.77
C MET A 114 -21.78 3.87 -3.54
N HIS A 115 -21.70 3.04 -4.60
CA HIS A 115 -22.62 2.85 -5.73
C HIS A 115 -24.15 2.69 -5.49
N ALA A 116 -24.70 2.04 -4.45
CA ALA A 116 -26.15 1.71 -4.49
C ALA A 116 -27.11 2.91 -4.34
N ALA A 117 -26.63 4.07 -3.88
CA ALA A 117 -27.39 5.32 -3.88
C ALA A 117 -26.49 6.52 -4.21
N LEU A 118 -25.94 6.51 -5.43
CA LEU A 118 -25.06 7.60 -5.88
C LEU A 118 -25.73 8.98 -5.70
N PRO A 119 -25.09 9.92 -4.99
CA PRO A 119 -25.68 11.21 -4.77
C PRO A 119 -25.66 12.01 -6.06
N THR A 120 -26.81 12.60 -6.42
CA THR A 120 -26.85 13.64 -7.45
C THR A 120 -26.27 14.95 -6.91
N ALA A 121 -25.81 15.84 -7.80
CA ALA A 121 -25.40 17.18 -7.39
C ALA A 121 -26.50 17.94 -6.62
N ALA A 122 -27.77 17.75 -6.99
CA ALA A 122 -28.90 18.33 -6.27
C ALA A 122 -29.02 17.79 -4.84
N SER A 123 -28.82 16.47 -4.62
CA SER A 123 -28.81 15.90 -3.27
C SER A 123 -27.60 16.32 -2.43
N LEU A 124 -26.44 16.54 -3.06
CA LEU A 124 -25.26 17.06 -2.36
C LEU A 124 -25.47 18.51 -1.91
N LYS A 125 -26.15 19.34 -2.70
CA LYS A 125 -26.51 20.72 -2.32
C LYS A 125 -27.44 20.81 -1.10
N GLN A 126 -28.10 19.70 -0.75
CA GLN A 126 -28.94 19.62 0.45
C GLN A 126 -28.14 19.25 1.72
N ARG A 127 -26.85 18.92 1.58
CA ARG A 127 -25.97 18.59 2.71
C ARG A 127 -25.48 19.85 3.41
N SER A 128 -25.25 19.74 4.71
CA SER A 128 -24.65 20.82 5.48
C SER A 128 -23.17 21.01 5.08
N PRO A 129 -22.59 22.20 5.27
CA PRO A 129 -21.17 22.41 5.04
C PRO A 129 -20.28 21.41 5.80
N ALA A 130 -20.63 21.11 7.06
CA ALA A 130 -19.91 20.11 7.87
C ALA A 130 -19.95 18.73 7.23
N GLN A 131 -21.11 18.27 6.74
CA GLN A 131 -21.21 16.99 6.05
C GLN A 131 -20.34 16.95 4.78
N LEU A 132 -20.29 18.05 4.03
CA LEU A 132 -19.47 18.16 2.81
C LEU A 132 -17.96 18.21 3.11
N GLU A 133 -17.54 18.75 4.26
CA GLU A 133 -16.14 18.70 4.74
C GLU A 133 -15.69 17.30 5.19
N HIS A 134 -16.64 16.37 5.36
CA HIS A 134 -16.37 14.96 5.65
C HIS A 134 -16.61 14.05 4.44
N LEU A 135 -16.92 14.61 3.27
CA LEU A 135 -17.04 13.85 2.02
C LEU A 135 -15.72 13.89 1.26
N LEU A 136 -14.95 12.80 1.32
CA LEU A 136 -13.66 12.68 0.65
C LEU A 136 -13.78 12.37 -0.83
N GLY A 137 -14.83 11.65 -1.22
CA GLY A 137 -15.05 11.30 -2.63
C GLY A 137 -16.26 10.41 -2.84
N ILE A 138 -16.53 10.13 -4.12
CA ILE A 138 -17.60 9.23 -4.57
C ILE A 138 -16.97 8.12 -5.41
N GLN A 139 -17.07 6.89 -4.92
CA GLN A 139 -16.84 5.70 -5.72
C GLN A 139 -18.09 5.45 -6.58
N TYR A 140 -17.95 5.65 -7.88
CA TYR A 140 -19.05 5.48 -8.84
C TYR A 140 -19.36 4.01 -9.09
N LEU A 141 -18.35 3.20 -9.38
CA LEU A 141 -18.47 1.77 -9.66
C LEU A 141 -17.41 0.97 -8.91
N ASP A 142 -17.75 -0.28 -8.67
CA ASP A 142 -16.93 -1.30 -8.04
C ASP A 142 -16.68 -2.40 -9.08
N GLU A 143 -15.40 -2.67 -9.36
CA GLU A 143 -14.92 -3.70 -10.29
C GLU A 143 -15.59 -3.70 -11.69
N PRO A 144 -15.75 -2.54 -12.37
CA PRO A 144 -16.50 -2.49 -13.63
C PRO A 144 -15.91 -3.37 -14.74
N THR A 145 -14.59 -3.59 -14.75
CA THR A 145 -13.95 -4.41 -15.79
C THR A 145 -14.01 -5.90 -15.49
N PHE A 146 -13.91 -6.28 -14.22
CA PHE A 146 -14.02 -7.67 -13.79
C PHE A 146 -15.47 -8.17 -13.82
N ALA A 147 -16.44 -7.34 -13.43
CA ALA A 147 -17.86 -7.70 -13.38
C ALA A 147 -18.54 -7.78 -14.78
N SER A 148 -17.88 -7.28 -15.82
CA SER A 148 -18.46 -7.17 -17.16
C SER A 148 -18.24 -8.41 -18.02
N SER A 149 -19.30 -8.87 -18.70
CA SER A 149 -19.24 -10.03 -19.60
C SER A 149 -18.90 -9.69 -21.06
N SER A 150 -18.91 -8.39 -21.43
CA SER A 150 -18.59 -7.95 -22.80
C SER A 150 -17.84 -6.61 -22.82
N LEU A 151 -16.96 -6.45 -23.82
CA LEU A 151 -16.18 -5.23 -24.01
C LEU A 151 -17.08 -4.03 -24.39
N SER A 152 -18.22 -4.27 -25.03
CA SER A 152 -19.17 -3.21 -25.38
C SER A 152 -19.85 -2.66 -24.14
N ASP A 153 -20.24 -3.53 -23.19
CA ASP A 153 -20.93 -3.13 -21.97
C ASP A 153 -20.03 -2.30 -21.06
N VAL A 154 -18.81 -2.77 -20.82
CA VAL A 154 -17.83 -2.05 -19.99
C VAL A 154 -17.45 -0.68 -20.59
N ARG A 155 -17.38 -0.56 -21.93
CA ARG A 155 -17.21 0.75 -22.59
C ARG A 155 -18.44 1.64 -22.42
N GLY A 156 -19.63 1.07 -22.44
CA GLY A 156 -20.87 1.78 -22.10
C GLY A 156 -20.84 2.32 -20.67
N GLN A 157 -20.43 1.48 -19.70
CA GLN A 157 -20.26 1.86 -18.30
C GLN A 157 -19.20 2.95 -18.11
N HIS A 158 -18.10 2.90 -18.87
CA HIS A 158 -17.09 3.96 -18.86
C HIS A 158 -17.68 5.30 -19.31
N GLN A 159 -18.47 5.30 -20.39
CA GLN A 159 -19.13 6.52 -20.85
C GLN A 159 -20.14 7.06 -19.83
N THR A 160 -20.91 6.19 -19.15
CA THR A 160 -21.84 6.64 -18.09
C THR A 160 -21.10 7.19 -16.88
N PHE A 161 -19.96 6.59 -16.52
CA PHE A 161 -19.07 7.11 -15.48
C PHE A 161 -18.57 8.52 -15.80
N VAL A 162 -18.04 8.74 -17.00
CA VAL A 162 -17.55 10.06 -17.44
C VAL A 162 -18.67 11.10 -17.39
N ASN A 163 -19.87 10.74 -17.86
CA ASN A 163 -21.03 11.63 -17.83
C ASN A 163 -21.45 11.98 -16.40
N TYR A 164 -21.53 10.98 -15.51
CA TYR A 164 -21.85 11.17 -14.11
C TYR A 164 -20.82 12.08 -13.43
N ARG A 165 -19.53 11.77 -13.59
CA ARG A 165 -18.42 12.59 -13.06
C ARG A 165 -18.58 14.03 -13.53
N ASN A 166 -18.72 14.28 -14.84
CA ASN A 166 -18.88 15.64 -15.36
C ASN A 166 -20.09 16.37 -14.75
N SER A 167 -21.20 15.68 -14.50
CA SER A 167 -22.38 16.26 -13.85
C SER A 167 -22.12 16.68 -12.40
N ILE A 168 -21.33 15.91 -11.64
CA ILE A 168 -20.91 16.27 -10.28
C ILE A 168 -19.91 17.42 -10.32
N LYS A 169 -18.90 17.34 -11.19
CA LYS A 169 -17.83 18.35 -11.30
C LYS A 169 -18.34 19.72 -11.75
N ALA A 170 -19.47 19.79 -12.47
CA ALA A 170 -20.11 21.05 -12.84
C ALA A 170 -20.57 21.88 -11.62
N GLU A 171 -20.84 21.22 -10.49
CA GLU A 171 -21.38 21.83 -9.27
C GLU A 171 -20.38 21.74 -8.10
N PHE A 172 -19.56 20.70 -8.09
CA PHE A 172 -18.54 20.40 -7.08
C PHE A 172 -17.20 20.12 -7.77
N PRO A 173 -16.50 21.15 -8.28
CA PRO A 173 -15.29 20.99 -9.10
C PRO A 173 -14.11 20.36 -8.35
N ASP A 174 -14.17 20.36 -7.03
CA ASP A 174 -13.13 19.82 -6.15
C ASP A 174 -13.41 18.39 -5.66
N LEU A 175 -14.67 17.93 -5.75
CA LEU A 175 -15.06 16.62 -5.22
C LEU A 175 -14.54 15.50 -6.13
N PRO A 176 -13.76 14.53 -5.62
CA PRO A 176 -13.31 13.39 -6.40
C PRO A 176 -14.46 12.45 -6.74
N VAL A 177 -14.51 12.05 -8.01
CA VAL A 177 -15.33 10.95 -8.50
C VAL A 177 -14.42 9.94 -9.20
N PHE A 178 -14.48 8.69 -8.77
CA PHE A 178 -13.56 7.65 -9.20
C PHE A 178 -14.23 6.27 -9.25
N VAL A 179 -13.48 5.25 -9.65
CA VAL A 179 -13.89 3.85 -9.58
C VAL A 179 -12.85 3.06 -8.77
N THR A 180 -13.31 1.97 -8.16
CA THR A 180 -12.43 0.89 -7.71
C THR A 180 -12.47 -0.20 -8.76
N ASP A 181 -11.31 -0.74 -9.13
CA ASP A 181 -11.22 -1.81 -10.12
C ASP A 181 -10.00 -2.68 -9.84
N SER A 182 -10.08 -3.97 -10.17
CA SER A 182 -8.96 -4.88 -10.00
C SER A 182 -8.09 -4.85 -11.25
N TYR A 183 -6.77 -4.88 -11.09
CA TYR A 183 -5.87 -5.11 -12.24
C TYR A 183 -5.85 -6.60 -12.59
N MET A 184 -7.03 -7.13 -12.90
CA MET A 184 -7.26 -8.42 -13.53
C MET A 184 -8.33 -8.30 -14.63
N PRO A 185 -8.23 -7.31 -15.54
CA PRO A 185 -9.19 -7.21 -16.61
C PRO A 185 -9.14 -8.50 -17.45
N PRO A 186 -10.29 -9.03 -17.90
CA PRO A 186 -10.31 -10.08 -18.91
C PRO A 186 -9.45 -9.69 -20.12
N SER A 187 -8.84 -10.67 -20.79
CA SER A 187 -7.99 -10.37 -21.95
C SER A 187 -8.77 -9.56 -22.99
N GLY A 188 -8.18 -8.43 -23.43
CA GLY A 188 -8.81 -7.45 -24.32
C GLY A 188 -9.50 -6.28 -23.62
N PHE A 189 -9.58 -6.28 -22.28
CA PHE A 189 -10.18 -5.21 -21.47
C PHE A 189 -9.13 -4.26 -20.89
N GLU A 190 -7.84 -4.49 -21.14
CA GLU A 190 -6.73 -3.75 -20.54
C GLU A 190 -6.82 -2.25 -20.84
N GLN A 191 -7.21 -1.88 -22.07
CA GLN A 191 -7.36 -0.49 -22.44
C GLN A 191 -8.53 0.18 -21.73
N VAL A 192 -9.70 -0.47 -21.62
CA VAL A 192 -10.86 0.14 -20.96
C VAL A 192 -10.65 0.24 -19.45
N TRP A 193 -9.92 -0.70 -18.85
CA TRP A 193 -9.42 -0.58 -17.47
C TRP A 193 -8.55 0.67 -17.29
N ALA A 194 -7.57 0.88 -18.19
CA ALA A 194 -6.73 2.06 -18.16
C ALA A 194 -7.55 3.36 -18.37
N ASP A 195 -8.57 3.32 -19.24
CA ASP A 195 -9.46 4.45 -19.50
C ASP A 195 -10.28 4.83 -18.26
N PHE A 196 -10.74 3.85 -17.46
CA PHE A 196 -11.39 4.10 -16.17
C PHE A 196 -10.44 4.82 -15.19
N ALA A 197 -9.24 4.27 -14.97
CA ALA A 197 -8.23 4.89 -14.10
C ALA A 197 -7.85 6.31 -14.58
N ALA A 198 -7.68 6.48 -15.89
CA ALA A 198 -7.34 7.77 -16.50
C ALA A 198 -8.47 8.81 -16.43
N SER A 199 -9.74 8.38 -16.33
CA SER A 199 -10.90 9.28 -16.35
C SER A 199 -11.38 9.74 -14.98
N GLY A 200 -11.07 9.01 -13.91
CA GLY A 200 -11.37 9.43 -12.52
C GLY A 200 -10.49 10.56 -12.01
N ASP A 201 -10.93 11.27 -10.96
CA ASP A 201 -10.09 12.24 -10.25
C ASP A 201 -8.93 11.57 -9.49
N LEU A 202 -9.15 10.31 -9.11
CA LEU A 202 -8.16 9.36 -8.60
C LEU A 202 -8.54 7.95 -9.09
N THR A 203 -7.76 6.93 -8.75
CA THR A 203 -8.13 5.53 -8.98
C THR A 203 -7.84 4.69 -7.75
N THR A 204 -8.75 3.77 -7.44
CA THR A 204 -8.57 2.78 -6.37
C THR A 204 -8.43 1.40 -6.98
N GLN A 205 -7.55 0.59 -6.41
CA GLN A 205 -7.17 -0.71 -6.94
C GLN A 205 -7.33 -1.77 -5.87
N ASP A 206 -8.31 -2.65 -6.03
CA ASP A 206 -8.56 -3.75 -5.10
C ASP A 206 -7.73 -4.98 -5.40
N ASN A 207 -7.19 -5.56 -4.34
CA ASN A 207 -6.35 -6.74 -4.44
C ASN A 207 -6.79 -7.76 -3.39
N PHE A 208 -7.58 -8.73 -3.85
CA PHE A 208 -8.01 -9.86 -3.04
C PHE A 208 -7.02 -11.01 -3.16
N THR A 209 -6.70 -11.62 -2.02
CA THR A 209 -5.84 -12.79 -2.01
C THR A 209 -6.70 -14.05 -2.14
N TYR A 210 -6.70 -14.62 -3.34
CA TYR A 210 -7.34 -15.91 -3.58
C TYR A 210 -6.42 -17.04 -3.10
N ASN A 211 -6.96 -17.97 -2.30
CA ASN A 211 -6.30 -19.20 -1.85
C ASN A 211 -4.99 -18.98 -1.04
N THR A 212 -5.13 -18.45 0.18
CA THR A 212 -3.98 -18.02 1.02
C THR A 212 -3.13 -19.15 1.61
N ASN A 213 -3.65 -20.37 1.66
CA ASN A 213 -3.03 -21.49 2.39
C ASN A 213 -1.72 -22.03 1.77
N SER A 214 -1.32 -21.55 0.58
CA SER A 214 -0.13 -22.03 -0.14
C SER A 214 0.59 -20.96 -0.95
N LEU A 215 0.46 -19.68 -0.56
CA LEU A 215 1.13 -18.61 -1.29
C LEU A 215 2.65 -18.77 -1.22
N THR A 216 3.26 -18.91 -2.38
CA THR A 216 4.71 -18.91 -2.57
C THR A 216 5.26 -17.49 -2.64
N THR A 217 4.46 -16.56 -3.15
CA THR A 217 4.82 -15.15 -3.30
C THR A 217 3.57 -14.26 -3.37
N LEU A 218 3.69 -13.04 -2.87
CA LEU A 218 2.73 -11.94 -3.03
C LEU A 218 3.03 -11.08 -4.26
N GLY A 219 4.14 -11.37 -4.96
CA GLY A 219 4.59 -10.66 -6.16
C GLY A 219 4.26 -11.36 -7.48
N ARG A 220 3.20 -12.19 -7.53
CA ARG A 220 2.87 -12.93 -8.77
C ARG A 220 2.52 -11.95 -9.89
N THR A 221 3.14 -12.16 -11.04
CA THR A 221 2.84 -11.44 -12.29
C THR A 221 1.74 -12.13 -13.12
N ALA A 222 1.26 -13.30 -12.67
CA ALA A 222 0.24 -14.10 -13.32
C ALA A 222 -0.89 -14.43 -12.33
N ASN A 223 -2.13 -14.35 -12.84
CA ASN A 223 -3.41 -14.39 -12.13
C ASN A 223 -3.41 -15.27 -10.85
N PRO A 224 -3.72 -14.70 -9.66
CA PRO A 224 -4.00 -13.29 -9.42
C PRO A 224 -2.73 -12.42 -9.48
N ILE A 225 -2.86 -11.20 -10.02
CA ILE A 225 -1.76 -10.24 -10.07
C ILE A 225 -1.51 -9.67 -8.66
N GLY A 226 -0.24 -9.62 -8.25
CA GLY A 226 0.16 -9.09 -6.95
C GLY A 226 0.02 -7.57 -6.86
N VAL A 227 -0.10 -7.07 -5.63
CA VAL A 227 -0.16 -5.62 -5.31
C VAL A 227 0.92 -4.80 -6.03
N PRO A 228 2.20 -5.22 -6.08
CA PRO A 228 3.25 -4.48 -6.79
C PRO A 228 2.90 -4.11 -8.24
N ASP A 229 2.43 -5.09 -9.01
CA ASP A 229 2.19 -4.93 -10.44
C ASP A 229 0.91 -4.14 -10.70
N GLN A 230 -0.13 -4.39 -9.90
CA GLN A 230 -1.39 -3.65 -9.95
C GLN A 230 -1.20 -2.15 -9.68
N ILE A 231 -0.52 -1.79 -8.60
CA ILE A 231 -0.29 -0.37 -8.26
C ILE A 231 0.66 0.29 -9.26
N SER A 232 1.65 -0.44 -9.78
CA SER A 232 2.54 0.07 -10.85
C SER A 232 1.78 0.32 -12.15
N ALA A 233 0.87 -0.58 -12.53
CA ALA A 233 0.04 -0.43 -13.71
C ALA A 233 -0.90 0.78 -13.55
N ALA A 234 -1.52 0.95 -12.38
CA ALA A 234 -2.41 2.07 -12.12
C ALA A 234 -1.66 3.41 -12.17
N ASN A 235 -0.49 3.49 -11.52
CA ASN A 235 0.38 4.66 -11.62
C ASN A 235 0.79 4.97 -13.08
N SER A 236 1.04 3.93 -13.89
CA SER A 236 1.35 4.10 -15.32
C SER A 236 0.14 4.60 -16.11
N ALA A 237 -1.05 4.03 -15.88
CA ALA A 237 -2.29 4.43 -16.55
C ALA A 237 -2.65 5.89 -16.28
N VAL A 238 -2.38 6.38 -15.06
CA VAL A 238 -2.58 7.78 -14.69
C VAL A 238 -1.36 8.67 -14.90
N ARG A 239 -0.28 8.12 -15.49
CA ARG A 239 1.02 8.78 -15.72
C ARG A 239 1.68 9.36 -14.46
N GLY A 240 1.29 8.90 -13.28
CA GLY A 240 1.73 9.46 -12.00
C GLY A 240 1.19 10.87 -11.72
N ASP A 241 0.15 11.32 -12.44
CA ASP A 241 -0.38 12.70 -12.35
C ASP A 241 -1.50 12.83 -11.30
N LYS A 242 -2.05 11.72 -10.79
CA LYS A 242 -3.18 11.72 -9.84
C LYS A 242 -3.03 10.62 -8.77
N PRO A 243 -3.78 10.72 -7.66
CA PRO A 243 -3.68 9.76 -6.57
C PRO A 243 -4.06 8.34 -7.01
N VAL A 244 -3.33 7.36 -6.49
CA VAL A 244 -3.62 5.93 -6.64
C VAL A 244 -3.79 5.36 -5.24
N TRP A 245 -4.94 4.76 -4.97
CA TRP A 245 -5.24 4.11 -3.69
C TRP A 245 -5.23 2.60 -3.84
N ALA A 246 -4.80 1.89 -2.80
CA ALA A 246 -4.86 0.44 -2.74
C ALA A 246 -5.97 0.00 -1.79
N LEU A 247 -6.82 -0.94 -2.22
CA LEU A 247 -7.82 -1.61 -1.39
C LEU A 247 -7.35 -3.05 -1.13
N ILE A 248 -6.97 -3.34 0.11
CA ILE A 248 -6.33 -4.60 0.50
C ILE A 248 -7.35 -5.53 1.16
N GLY A 249 -7.56 -6.70 0.55
CA GLY A 249 -8.37 -7.75 1.14
C GLY A 249 -7.77 -8.32 2.44
N VAL A 250 -8.53 -8.21 3.52
CA VAL A 250 -8.36 -8.66 4.91
C VAL A 250 -9.64 -9.34 5.41
N PHE A 251 -10.31 -10.13 4.56
CA PHE A 251 -11.53 -10.86 4.91
C PHE A 251 -11.39 -12.37 4.66
N ASP A 252 -12.31 -13.14 5.22
CA ASP A 252 -12.51 -14.57 4.94
C ASP A 252 -13.86 -14.78 4.27
N ASN A 253 -13.93 -15.75 3.36
CA ASN A 253 -15.15 -16.30 2.80
C ASN A 253 -15.13 -17.80 3.09
N PRO A 254 -15.74 -18.24 4.20
CA PRO A 254 -15.62 -19.63 4.66
C PRO A 254 -16.15 -20.67 3.67
N GLN A 255 -17.00 -20.26 2.73
CA GLN A 255 -17.57 -21.11 1.68
C GLN A 255 -16.90 -20.90 0.32
N GLY A 256 -16.02 -19.91 0.20
CA GLY A 256 -15.36 -19.50 -1.04
C GLY A 256 -13.86 -19.78 -1.02
N THR A 257 -13.14 -19.02 -1.85
CA THR A 257 -11.68 -19.18 -2.04
C THR A 257 -10.86 -18.09 -1.34
N ASN A 258 -11.53 -17.07 -0.80
CA ASN A 258 -10.89 -15.99 -0.08
C ASN A 258 -10.79 -16.38 1.38
N HIS A 259 -9.60 -16.33 1.94
CA HIS A 259 -9.36 -16.64 3.34
C HIS A 259 -8.51 -15.55 3.95
N PHE A 260 -8.57 -15.42 5.27
CA PHE A 260 -7.68 -14.51 5.98
C PHE A 260 -6.23 -14.78 5.58
N ILE A 261 -5.54 -13.70 5.23
CA ILE A 261 -4.07 -13.67 5.15
C ILE A 261 -3.48 -13.63 6.55
N THR A 262 -2.19 -13.94 6.70
CA THR A 262 -1.51 -13.72 7.98
C THR A 262 -1.25 -12.22 8.21
N PRO A 263 -1.05 -11.78 9.46
CA PRO A 263 -0.58 -10.43 9.78
C PRO A 263 0.63 -9.97 8.94
N ASP A 264 1.64 -10.83 8.79
CA ASP A 264 2.85 -10.52 8.02
C ASP A 264 2.55 -10.33 6.53
N GLN A 265 1.72 -11.21 5.95
CA GLN A 265 1.27 -11.09 4.57
C GLN A 265 0.47 -9.80 4.34
N MET A 266 -0.41 -9.43 5.27
CA MET A 266 -1.16 -8.17 5.23
C MET A 266 -0.21 -6.98 5.21
N ARG A 267 0.76 -6.96 6.14
CA ARG A 267 1.75 -5.88 6.23
C ARG A 267 2.58 -5.77 4.96
N VAL A 268 3.05 -6.89 4.40
CA VAL A 268 3.76 -6.90 3.10
C VAL A 268 2.90 -6.35 1.97
N LYS A 269 1.61 -6.71 1.89
CA LYS A 269 0.71 -6.15 0.85
C LYS A 269 0.61 -4.62 0.98
N VAL A 270 0.43 -4.11 2.19
CA VAL A 270 0.36 -2.65 2.44
C VAL A 270 1.67 -1.97 2.06
N TYR A 271 2.81 -2.44 2.57
CA TYR A 271 4.11 -1.85 2.26
C TYR A 271 4.47 -1.97 0.77
N SER A 272 4.05 -3.04 0.11
CA SER A 272 4.17 -3.18 -1.35
C SER A 272 3.38 -2.09 -2.08
N ALA A 273 2.15 -1.81 -1.67
CA ALA A 273 1.38 -0.71 -2.27
C ALA A 273 2.10 0.64 -2.09
N LEU A 274 2.60 0.94 -0.89
CA LEU A 274 3.35 2.17 -0.60
C LEU A 274 4.62 2.28 -1.45
N ILE A 275 5.41 1.20 -1.53
CA ILE A 275 6.64 1.13 -2.33
C ILE A 275 6.37 1.36 -3.82
N HIS A 276 5.21 0.93 -4.30
CA HIS A 276 4.80 1.08 -5.70
C HIS A 276 4.01 2.36 -5.99
N GLY A 277 3.88 3.26 -5.01
CA GLY A 277 3.38 4.61 -5.20
C GLY A 277 1.91 4.82 -4.87
N ALA A 278 1.31 3.95 -4.05
CA ALA A 278 0.00 4.23 -3.48
C ALA A 278 0.07 5.43 -2.53
N THR A 279 -0.90 6.32 -2.63
CA THR A 279 -1.05 7.54 -1.82
C THR A 279 -2.30 7.48 -0.94
N GLY A 280 -2.79 6.27 -0.69
CA GLY A 280 -3.92 5.92 0.15
C GLY A 280 -3.99 4.41 0.33
N ILE A 281 -4.33 3.95 1.54
CA ILE A 281 -4.47 2.54 1.88
C ILE A 281 -5.86 2.33 2.45
N HIS A 282 -6.58 1.36 1.90
CA HIS A 282 -7.91 0.97 2.31
C HIS A 282 -7.91 -0.53 2.58
N TYR A 283 -8.74 -0.98 3.50
CA TYR A 283 -8.83 -2.38 3.89
C TYR A 283 -10.25 -2.87 3.64
N GLU A 284 -10.37 -4.05 3.05
CA GLU A 284 -11.65 -4.72 2.83
C GLU A 284 -11.67 -6.03 3.61
N MET A 285 -12.57 -6.33 4.54
CA MET A 285 -13.71 -5.53 4.96
C MET A 285 -13.90 -5.54 6.47
N TRP A 286 -14.71 -4.58 6.94
CA TRP A 286 -15.22 -4.53 8.31
C TRP A 286 -16.13 -5.72 8.60
N ASP A 287 -15.93 -6.37 9.75
CA ASP A 287 -16.86 -7.41 10.17
C ASP A 287 -18.20 -6.78 10.59
N SER A 288 -19.28 -7.13 9.89
CA SER A 288 -20.60 -6.56 10.12
C SER A 288 -21.70 -7.54 9.73
N TRP A 289 -22.93 -7.31 10.20
CA TRP A 289 -24.10 -8.10 9.80
C TRP A 289 -24.26 -8.15 8.27
N HIS A 290 -23.88 -7.08 7.57
CA HIS A 290 -24.00 -7.00 6.12
C HIS A 290 -22.99 -7.90 5.43
N ALA A 291 -21.71 -7.81 5.84
CA ALA A 291 -20.66 -8.71 5.36
C ALA A 291 -21.05 -10.18 5.54
N ARG A 292 -21.55 -10.51 6.74
CA ARG A 292 -21.97 -11.87 7.12
C ARG A 292 -23.14 -12.39 6.29
N ALA A 293 -24.10 -11.54 5.97
CA ALA A 293 -25.23 -11.93 5.11
C ALA A 293 -24.81 -12.22 3.66
N GLN A 294 -23.66 -11.69 3.22
CA GLN A 294 -23.07 -11.97 1.92
C GLN A 294 -22.08 -13.15 1.92
N GLY A 295 -21.90 -13.81 3.06
CA GLY A 295 -20.96 -14.92 3.19
C GLY A 295 -19.51 -14.50 3.44
N PHE A 296 -19.25 -13.23 3.76
CA PHE A 296 -17.92 -12.73 4.12
C PHE A 296 -17.80 -12.50 5.62
N VAL A 297 -16.58 -12.68 6.13
CA VAL A 297 -16.18 -12.39 7.51
C VAL A 297 -15.09 -11.35 7.46
N GLY A 298 -15.37 -10.16 8.00
CA GLY A 298 -14.39 -9.08 8.05
C GLY A 298 -13.47 -9.15 9.26
N ILE A 299 -12.67 -8.09 9.43
CA ILE A 299 -11.87 -7.89 10.66
C ILE A 299 -12.60 -6.99 11.65
N SER A 300 -12.48 -7.32 12.93
CA SER A 300 -13.04 -6.57 14.06
C SER A 300 -12.25 -6.91 15.32
N PRO A 301 -12.19 -6.02 16.33
CA PRO A 301 -11.60 -6.35 17.62
C PRO A 301 -12.40 -7.42 18.38
N ASN A 302 -13.70 -7.55 18.12
CA ASN A 302 -14.60 -8.44 18.86
C ASN A 302 -15.66 -9.11 17.94
N PRO A 303 -15.26 -9.92 16.95
CA PRO A 303 -16.17 -10.51 15.99
C PRO A 303 -17.10 -11.54 16.69
N PRO A 304 -18.43 -11.41 16.60
CA PRO A 304 -19.35 -12.35 17.23
C PRO A 304 -19.36 -13.70 16.50
N LEU A 305 -19.50 -14.79 17.26
CA LEU A 305 -19.48 -16.15 16.70
C LEU A 305 -20.75 -16.49 15.91
N ASN A 306 -21.90 -16.02 16.36
CA ASN A 306 -23.22 -16.36 15.81
C ASN A 306 -23.79 -15.26 14.89
N GLY A 307 -22.91 -14.45 14.31
CA GLY A 307 -23.30 -13.19 13.66
C GLY A 307 -23.82 -12.16 14.67
N TYR A 308 -24.47 -11.14 14.13
CA TYR A 308 -25.03 -9.98 14.81
C TYR A 308 -26.54 -10.12 15.05
N GLY A 309 -27.14 -11.22 14.59
CA GLY A 309 -28.55 -11.57 14.86
C GLY A 309 -29.56 -10.65 14.18
N ARG A 310 -29.17 -9.95 13.12
CA ARG A 310 -30.04 -9.04 12.36
C ARG A 310 -30.77 -9.75 11.24
N ARG A 311 -30.14 -10.74 10.63
CA ARG A 311 -30.69 -11.54 9.55
C ARG A 311 -30.43 -13.02 9.80
N SER A 312 -31.34 -13.85 9.31
CA SER A 312 -31.24 -15.31 9.42
C SER A 312 -30.20 -15.93 8.49
N ASP A 313 -29.71 -15.16 7.51
CA ASP A 313 -28.73 -15.59 6.51
C ASP A 313 -27.28 -15.19 6.87
N GLU A 314 -27.06 -14.59 8.04
CA GLU A 314 -25.71 -14.30 8.52
C GLU A 314 -24.93 -15.58 8.82
N ILE A 315 -23.70 -15.66 8.31
CA ILE A 315 -22.83 -16.80 8.59
C ILE A 315 -22.22 -16.73 10.00
N SER A 316 -22.30 -17.84 10.73
CA SER A 316 -21.55 -18.06 11.96
C SER A 316 -20.08 -18.37 11.65
N ILE A 317 -19.19 -18.07 12.61
CA ILE A 317 -17.76 -18.40 12.52
C ILE A 317 -17.29 -19.27 13.68
N THR A 318 -16.20 -19.98 13.43
CA THR A 318 -15.48 -20.73 14.45
C THR A 318 -14.69 -19.80 15.39
N PRO A 319 -14.36 -20.26 16.61
CA PRO A 319 -13.44 -19.53 17.49
C PRO A 319 -12.07 -19.23 16.85
N GLN A 320 -11.59 -20.10 15.96
CA GLN A 320 -10.34 -19.89 15.23
C GLN A 320 -10.45 -18.71 14.25
N GLN A 321 -11.51 -18.67 13.44
CA GLN A 321 -11.76 -17.54 12.53
C GLN A 321 -11.95 -16.23 13.30
N ALA A 322 -12.61 -16.26 14.45
CA ALA A 322 -12.75 -15.10 15.32
C ALA A 322 -11.39 -14.62 15.83
N GLN A 323 -10.47 -15.53 16.16
CA GLN A 323 -9.10 -15.17 16.54
C GLN A 323 -8.32 -14.59 15.36
N GLN A 324 -8.40 -15.19 14.17
CA GLN A 324 -7.72 -14.69 12.96
C GLN A 324 -8.19 -13.28 12.58
N SER A 325 -9.51 -13.03 12.66
CA SER A 325 -10.11 -11.71 12.46
C SER A 325 -9.55 -10.67 13.45
N ARG A 326 -9.43 -11.03 14.74
CA ARG A 326 -8.81 -10.16 15.76
C ARG A 326 -7.32 -9.93 15.54
N ASP A 327 -6.56 -10.97 15.22
CA ASP A 327 -5.12 -10.87 14.99
C ASP A 327 -4.83 -9.93 13.82
N LEU A 328 -5.59 -10.05 12.72
CA LEU A 328 -5.51 -9.13 11.60
C LEU A 328 -5.94 -7.71 11.97
N TRP A 329 -7.01 -7.53 12.75
CA TRP A 329 -7.42 -6.20 13.23
C TRP A 329 -6.29 -5.47 13.95
N TYR A 330 -5.63 -6.12 14.90
CA TYR A 330 -4.54 -5.49 15.65
C TYR A 330 -3.29 -5.27 14.79
N ALA A 331 -3.01 -6.18 13.84
CA ALA A 331 -1.93 -5.97 12.88
C ALA A 331 -2.20 -4.75 11.98
N VAL A 332 -3.43 -4.59 11.48
CA VAL A 332 -3.84 -3.42 10.68
C VAL A 332 -3.72 -2.15 11.49
N ALA A 333 -4.17 -2.15 12.75
CA ALA A 333 -4.04 -0.99 13.64
C ALA A 333 -2.57 -0.58 13.84
N ALA A 334 -1.66 -1.54 14.05
CA ALA A 334 -0.24 -1.26 14.16
C ALA A 334 0.32 -0.64 12.86
N VAL A 335 -0.02 -1.20 11.69
CA VAL A 335 0.42 -0.66 10.39
C VAL A 335 -0.13 0.73 10.11
N ASN A 336 -1.37 1.02 10.54
CA ASN A 336 -1.94 2.36 10.43
C ASN A 336 -1.12 3.38 11.23
N ASP A 337 -0.65 3.03 12.42
CA ASP A 337 0.21 3.89 13.25
C ASP A 337 1.57 4.16 12.59
N GLU A 338 2.16 3.14 11.95
CA GLU A 338 3.38 3.27 11.16
C GLU A 338 3.18 4.24 9.98
N ILE A 339 2.09 4.06 9.21
CA ILE A 339 1.75 4.94 8.07
C ILE A 339 1.55 6.39 8.54
N ARG A 340 0.85 6.61 9.65
CA ARG A 340 0.65 7.96 10.21
C ARG A 340 1.99 8.60 10.57
N THR A 341 2.88 7.85 11.21
CA THR A 341 4.24 8.31 11.55
C THR A 341 5.05 8.68 10.31
N MET A 342 4.92 7.90 9.23
CA MET A 342 5.66 8.10 7.98
C MET A 342 4.97 9.02 6.96
N THR A 343 3.74 9.49 7.22
CA THR A 343 2.93 10.26 6.25
C THR A 343 3.70 11.43 5.60
N PRO A 344 4.47 12.25 6.32
CA PRO A 344 5.25 13.31 5.68
C PRO A 344 6.25 12.79 4.64
N ALA A 345 6.93 11.69 4.92
CA ALA A 345 7.87 11.08 4.00
C ALA A 345 7.16 10.40 2.84
N LEU A 346 6.06 9.68 3.10
CA LEU A 346 5.26 8.99 2.07
C LEU A 346 4.72 9.98 1.02
N LEU A 347 4.25 11.14 1.46
CA LEU A 347 3.69 12.20 0.61
C LEU A 347 4.74 13.21 0.09
N SER A 348 6.02 13.02 0.41
CA SER A 348 7.13 13.79 -0.16
C SER A 348 7.73 13.08 -1.38
N PRO A 349 8.37 13.78 -2.33
CA PRO A 349 8.96 13.13 -3.50
C PRO A 349 9.93 12.00 -3.17
N THR A 350 9.96 10.98 -4.03
CA THR A 350 10.93 9.89 -3.96
C THR A 350 12.32 10.41 -4.29
N VAL A 351 13.32 9.94 -3.55
CA VAL A 351 14.70 10.43 -3.65
C VAL A 351 15.26 10.20 -5.05
N ALA A 352 15.81 11.26 -5.64
CA ALA A 352 16.45 11.18 -6.94
C ALA A 352 17.83 10.49 -6.82
N PRO A 353 18.29 9.72 -7.83
CA PRO A 353 19.61 9.10 -7.80
C PRO A 353 20.77 10.08 -7.65
N ALA A 354 20.59 11.33 -8.11
CA ALA A 354 21.57 12.41 -7.93
C ALA A 354 21.77 12.80 -6.46
N ASP A 355 20.75 12.59 -5.62
CA ASP A 355 20.83 12.89 -4.19
C ASP A 355 21.42 11.73 -3.40
N LEU A 356 20.89 10.52 -3.63
CA LEU A 356 21.36 9.29 -3.04
C LEU A 356 20.88 8.10 -3.87
N SER A 357 21.82 7.38 -4.48
CA SER A 357 21.54 6.13 -5.20
C SER A 357 21.92 4.94 -4.34
N TYR A 358 21.22 3.82 -4.54
CA TYR A 358 21.54 2.55 -3.90
C TYR A 358 21.20 1.36 -4.79
N GLY A 359 21.83 0.22 -4.52
CA GLY A 359 21.52 -1.08 -5.10
C GLY A 359 21.06 -2.07 -4.03
N VAL A 360 20.38 -3.13 -4.47
CA VAL A 360 19.91 -4.23 -3.63
C VAL A 360 20.45 -5.53 -4.20
N ALA A 361 21.10 -6.35 -3.37
CA ALA A 361 21.63 -7.64 -3.75
C ALA A 361 21.22 -8.74 -2.75
N ILE A 362 20.71 -9.85 -3.26
CA ILE A 362 20.30 -11.00 -2.45
C ILE A 362 21.48 -11.96 -2.38
N SER A 363 21.98 -12.18 -1.17
CA SER A 363 23.22 -12.93 -0.90
C SER A 363 22.98 -14.39 -0.61
N ASN A 364 21.83 -14.73 -0.03
CA ASN A 364 21.43 -16.09 0.27
C ASN A 364 19.91 -16.23 0.18
N ARG A 365 19.42 -17.39 -0.25
CA ARG A 365 17.99 -17.75 -0.30
C ARG A 365 17.85 -19.16 0.27
N SER A 366 16.88 -19.36 1.17
CA SER A 366 16.66 -20.67 1.80
C SER A 366 16.11 -21.76 0.85
N ALA A 367 15.68 -21.39 -0.37
CA ALA A 367 15.17 -22.33 -1.39
C ALA A 367 15.65 -21.95 -2.80
N PRO A 368 15.86 -22.94 -3.71
CA PRO A 368 16.28 -22.70 -5.09
C PRO A 368 15.26 -21.84 -5.86
N ASN A 369 15.71 -21.24 -6.97
CA ASN A 369 14.82 -20.48 -7.83
C ASN A 369 13.77 -21.39 -8.46
N SER A 370 12.50 -21.22 -8.07
CA SER A 370 11.33 -21.79 -8.73
C SER A 370 10.61 -20.68 -9.51
N PRO A 371 9.95 -20.98 -10.65
CA PRO A 371 9.01 -20.05 -11.28
C PRO A 371 7.86 -19.60 -10.36
N ASP A 372 7.62 -20.31 -9.25
CA ASP A 372 6.56 -19.95 -8.29
C ASP A 372 6.91 -18.75 -7.40
N PHE A 373 8.17 -18.32 -7.42
CA PHE A 373 8.66 -17.18 -6.65
C PHE A 373 8.81 -15.93 -7.52
N ALA A 374 8.74 -14.75 -6.91
CA ALA A 374 8.95 -13.51 -7.64
C ALA A 374 10.39 -13.46 -8.18
N ALA A 375 10.54 -13.13 -9.47
CA ALA A 375 11.85 -12.98 -10.11
C ALA A 375 12.74 -11.97 -9.34
N ASN A 376 12.09 -10.89 -8.90
CA ASN A 376 12.65 -9.95 -7.96
C ASN A 376 11.75 -10.00 -6.71
N PRO A 377 12.18 -10.59 -5.59
CA PRO A 377 11.34 -10.71 -4.41
C PRO A 377 11.49 -9.52 -3.44
N ILE A 378 12.62 -8.81 -3.51
CA ILE A 378 12.83 -7.60 -2.71
C ILE A 378 12.34 -6.37 -3.48
N ARG A 379 11.42 -5.60 -2.91
CA ARG A 379 11.00 -4.29 -3.44
C ARG A 379 11.37 -3.21 -2.45
N THR A 380 11.75 -2.05 -2.96
CA THR A 380 12.19 -0.94 -2.12
C THR A 380 11.83 0.42 -2.69
N ILE A 381 11.59 1.39 -1.82
CA ILE A 381 11.53 2.82 -2.18
C ILE A 381 12.30 3.64 -1.13
N LEU A 382 12.96 4.71 -1.57
CA LEU A 382 13.70 5.61 -0.70
C LEU A 382 13.02 6.98 -0.67
N LYS A 383 12.63 7.42 0.52
CA LYS A 383 11.96 8.70 0.79
C LYS A 383 12.87 9.59 1.64
N ARG A 384 12.67 10.90 1.59
CA ARG A 384 13.31 11.83 2.54
C ARG A 384 12.52 11.85 3.84
N ASP A 385 13.22 11.82 4.96
CA ASP A 385 12.65 12.12 6.27
C ASP A 385 12.64 13.64 6.50
N GLN A 386 11.76 14.13 7.37
CA GLN A 386 11.67 15.56 7.70
C GLN A 386 12.93 16.09 8.39
N ASN A 387 13.71 15.20 9.00
CA ASN A 387 14.95 15.54 9.72
C ASN A 387 16.18 15.62 8.80
N GLY A 388 16.02 15.43 7.48
CA GLY A 388 17.13 15.41 6.52
C GLY A 388 17.77 14.02 6.31
N ASP A 389 17.40 13.04 7.13
CA ASP A 389 17.71 11.62 6.94
C ASP A 389 16.87 11.02 5.79
N TYR A 390 17.05 9.73 5.53
CA TYR A 390 16.25 8.98 4.54
C TYR A 390 15.48 7.84 5.19
N LEU A 391 14.30 7.54 4.66
CA LEU A 391 13.51 6.35 4.99
C LEU A 391 13.54 5.38 3.81
N LEU A 392 14.09 4.20 4.02
CA LEU A 392 14.06 3.08 3.08
C LEU A 392 12.94 2.11 3.51
N LEU A 393 11.90 2.02 2.72
CA LEU A 393 10.89 0.96 2.87
C LEU A 393 11.34 -0.23 2.03
N ALA A 394 11.29 -1.43 2.59
CA ALA A 394 11.66 -2.66 1.91
C ALA A 394 10.72 -3.80 2.25
N VAL A 395 10.40 -4.64 1.28
CA VAL A 395 9.62 -5.86 1.49
C VAL A 395 10.28 -7.07 0.85
N ASN A 396 10.09 -8.23 1.45
CA ASN A 396 10.27 -9.55 0.85
C ASN A 396 8.90 -10.13 0.50
N LEU A 397 8.63 -10.25 -0.80
CA LEU A 397 7.36 -10.73 -1.33
C LEU A 397 7.20 -12.26 -1.24
N ASP A 398 8.29 -13.00 -1.04
CA ASP A 398 8.27 -14.46 -1.10
C ASP A 398 8.09 -15.11 0.28
N ASN A 399 7.53 -16.32 0.28
CA ASN A 399 7.43 -17.18 1.46
C ASN A 399 8.76 -17.89 1.80
N ARG A 400 9.87 -17.14 1.78
CA ARG A 400 11.20 -17.67 2.12
C ARG A 400 12.11 -16.58 2.65
N SER A 401 12.92 -16.92 3.64
CA SER A 401 13.90 -15.99 4.19
C SER A 401 15.03 -15.67 3.20
N MET A 402 15.58 -14.46 3.30
CA MET A 402 16.63 -13.96 2.40
C MET A 402 17.62 -13.05 3.13
N ASP A 403 18.91 -13.24 2.87
CA ASP A 403 19.94 -12.29 3.27
C ASP A 403 20.11 -11.22 2.18
N VAL A 404 19.88 -9.96 2.53
CA VAL A 404 19.88 -8.84 1.58
C VAL A 404 20.95 -7.83 1.97
N THR A 405 21.74 -7.41 1.00
CA THR A 405 22.71 -6.31 1.14
C THR A 405 22.22 -5.11 0.33
N PHE A 406 22.25 -3.95 0.97
CA PHE A 406 21.97 -2.65 0.36
C PHE A 406 23.29 -1.91 0.18
N ASP A 407 23.50 -1.32 -0.98
CA ASP A 407 24.77 -0.72 -1.39
C ASP A 407 24.53 0.73 -1.84
N PHE A 408 24.83 1.71 -0.97
CA PHE A 408 24.60 3.13 -1.22
C PHE A 408 25.84 3.79 -1.81
N THR A 409 25.63 4.79 -2.67
CA THR A 409 26.73 5.58 -3.25
C THR A 409 27.39 6.55 -2.27
N LYS A 410 26.84 6.72 -1.07
CA LYS A 410 27.39 7.56 0.00
C LYS A 410 27.70 6.71 1.22
N GLU A 411 28.73 7.10 1.96
CA GLU A 411 29.05 6.48 3.24
C GLU A 411 27.90 6.69 4.24
N LEU A 412 27.58 5.62 4.96
CA LEU A 412 26.50 5.60 5.95
C LEU A 412 27.08 5.82 7.34
N SER A 413 26.53 6.77 8.09
CA SER A 413 26.85 7.02 9.49
C SER A 413 25.99 6.18 10.44
N GLY A 414 24.89 5.62 9.96
CA GLY A 414 24.03 4.73 10.73
C GLY A 414 22.84 4.20 9.95
N VAL A 415 22.33 3.05 10.41
CA VAL A 415 21.09 2.44 9.93
C VAL A 415 20.31 2.01 11.16
N GLU A 416 19.06 2.45 11.25
CA GLU A 416 18.15 2.14 12.34
C GLU A 416 16.92 1.44 11.76
N LEU A 417 16.55 0.30 12.33
CA LEU A 417 15.29 -0.36 12.00
C LEU A 417 14.16 0.29 12.81
N LEU A 418 13.09 0.67 12.12
CA LEU A 418 11.92 1.30 12.74
C LEU A 418 10.81 0.27 12.92
N PHE A 419 10.00 0.46 13.96
CA PHE A 419 8.78 -0.30 14.27
C PHE A 419 8.96 -1.77 14.67
N GLU A 420 10.12 -2.37 14.41
CA GLU A 420 10.45 -3.72 14.85
C GLU A 420 11.03 -3.78 16.28
N PRO A 421 10.98 -4.96 16.93
CA PRO A 421 11.71 -5.23 18.17
C PRO A 421 13.23 -4.96 18.03
N SER A 422 13.86 -4.50 19.12
CA SER A 422 15.25 -4.01 19.11
C SER A 422 16.33 -5.09 18.88
N ASP A 423 15.97 -6.37 18.92
CA ASP A 423 16.88 -7.49 18.69
C ASP A 423 17.12 -7.76 17.19
N ALA A 424 16.25 -7.29 16.30
CA ALA A 424 16.49 -7.26 14.86
C ALA A 424 17.33 -6.03 14.49
N SER A 425 18.65 -6.19 14.33
CA SER A 425 19.55 -5.09 14.00
C SER A 425 20.19 -5.23 12.61
N PRO A 426 20.07 -4.21 11.73
CA PRO A 426 20.83 -4.15 10.49
C PRO A 426 22.34 -4.19 10.79
N THR A 427 23.08 -4.99 10.02
CA THR A 427 24.55 -5.01 10.15
C THR A 427 25.14 -3.98 9.22
N LEU A 428 25.63 -2.86 9.77
CA LEU A 428 26.38 -1.86 9.01
C LEU A 428 27.71 -2.46 8.54
N LEU A 429 28.01 -2.25 7.27
CA LEU A 429 29.24 -2.69 6.62
C LEU A 429 30.03 -1.45 6.16
N ALA A 430 31.29 -1.66 5.76
CA ALA A 430 32.09 -0.60 5.15
C ALA A 430 31.49 -0.11 3.81
N ASP A 431 31.98 1.03 3.34
CA ASP A 431 31.74 1.55 1.98
C ASP A 431 30.27 1.82 1.64
N GLY A 432 29.48 2.31 2.61
CA GLY A 432 28.09 2.69 2.37
C GLY A 432 27.11 1.51 2.28
N LYS A 433 27.47 0.35 2.85
CA LYS A 433 26.67 -0.88 2.75
C LYS A 433 26.06 -1.26 4.08
N PHE A 434 24.92 -1.93 4.04
CA PHE A 434 24.41 -2.66 5.20
C PHE A 434 23.73 -3.96 4.77
N ARG A 435 23.64 -4.91 5.70
CA ARG A 435 22.97 -6.20 5.50
C ARG A 435 21.80 -6.36 6.45
N TYR A 436 20.74 -7.00 5.98
CA TYR A 436 19.59 -7.41 6.78
C TYR A 436 19.07 -8.78 6.33
N ALA A 437 18.60 -9.59 7.28
CA ALA A 437 18.03 -10.91 7.02
C ALA A 437 16.50 -10.82 7.09
N PHE A 438 15.85 -10.86 5.93
CA PHE A 438 14.39 -10.84 5.84
C PHE A 438 13.82 -12.23 6.14
N SER A 439 12.74 -12.26 6.92
CA SER A 439 11.90 -13.46 7.04
C SER A 439 11.03 -13.66 5.80
N ALA A 440 10.31 -14.79 5.74
CA ALA A 440 9.27 -15.00 4.74
C ALA A 440 8.17 -13.94 4.92
N PHE A 441 7.71 -13.34 3.81
CA PHE A 441 6.70 -12.27 3.85
C PHE A 441 7.00 -11.17 4.87
N ASP A 442 8.19 -10.60 4.77
CA ASP A 442 8.68 -9.61 5.73
C ASP A 442 8.70 -8.19 5.14
N SER A 443 8.48 -7.18 5.96
CA SER A 443 8.45 -5.77 5.59
C SER A 443 9.15 -4.94 6.64
N ASN A 444 10.10 -4.11 6.23
CA ASN A 444 10.94 -3.35 7.14
C ASN A 444 11.09 -1.90 6.68
N VAL A 445 11.20 -1.00 7.66
CA VAL A 445 11.50 0.41 7.43
C VAL A 445 12.82 0.75 8.08
N PHE A 446 13.77 1.23 7.29
CA PHE A 446 15.08 1.63 7.78
C PHE A 446 15.22 3.15 7.72
N ARG A 447 15.63 3.77 8.81
CA ARG A 447 16.18 5.14 8.79
C ARG A 447 17.65 5.07 8.42
N ILE A 448 18.00 5.69 7.31
CA ILE A 448 19.36 5.73 6.75
C ILE A 448 19.97 7.10 7.03
N LYS A 449 21.11 7.10 7.71
CA LYS A 449 21.90 8.30 8.00
C LYS A 449 23.16 8.26 7.15
N THR A 450 23.44 9.34 6.43
CA THR A 450 24.68 9.48 5.64
C THR A 450 25.70 10.31 6.40
N VAL A 451 26.99 10.05 6.17
CA VAL A 451 28.04 10.96 6.65
C VAL A 451 27.85 12.31 5.96
N ALA A 452 27.78 13.39 6.75
CA ALA A 452 27.71 14.74 6.19
C ALA A 452 28.96 14.99 5.35
N VAL A 453 28.77 15.38 4.09
CA VAL A 453 29.89 15.92 3.31
C VAL A 453 30.26 17.24 3.98
N PRO A 454 31.48 17.42 4.50
CA PRO A 454 31.89 18.72 5.02
C PRO A 454 31.63 19.75 3.93
N GLU A 455 30.84 20.79 4.22
CA GLU A 455 30.73 21.89 3.26
C GLU A 455 32.16 22.31 2.92
N PRO A 456 32.53 22.38 1.62
CA PRO A 456 33.86 22.84 1.25
C PRO A 456 34.03 24.18 1.94
N ALA A 457 34.99 24.25 2.87
CA ALA A 457 35.22 25.42 3.70
C ALA A 457 35.17 26.61 2.76
N SER A 458 34.10 27.41 2.86
CA SER A 458 33.89 28.55 1.98
C SER A 458 35.21 29.30 2.01
N ALA A 459 35.91 29.30 0.87
CA ALA A 459 37.20 29.95 0.78
C ALA A 459 36.92 31.40 1.12
N VAL A 460 37.17 31.77 2.37
CA VAL A 460 37.21 33.15 2.81
C VAL A 460 38.34 33.71 1.98
N LEU A 461 37.98 34.30 0.85
CA LEU A 461 38.81 35.21 0.11
C LEU A 461 39.15 36.28 1.13
N PHE A 462 40.28 36.09 1.81
CA PHE A 462 41.01 37.14 2.50
C PHE A 462 41.35 38.15 1.41
N GLY A 463 40.41 39.05 1.14
CA GLY A 463 40.67 40.27 0.43
C GLY A 463 41.76 40.97 1.20
N CYS A 464 42.97 40.97 0.65
CA CYS A 464 43.99 41.93 1.03
C CYS A 464 43.35 43.31 0.95
N GLY A 465 43.11 43.91 2.12
CA GLY A 465 42.69 45.30 2.24
C GLY A 465 43.82 46.19 1.74
N CYS A 466 43.82 46.52 0.45
CA CYS A 466 44.38 47.77 -0.03
C CYS A 466 43.39 48.88 0.33
N GLY A 467 43.86 49.83 1.13
CA GLY A 467 43.05 50.93 1.61
C GLY A 467 42.71 51.98 0.56
N ALA A 468 41.73 52.80 0.97
CA ALA A 468 41.49 54.18 0.60
C ALA A 468 40.95 54.47 -0.82
N ILE A 469 39.72 54.99 -0.90
CA ILE A 469 39.37 56.42 -1.04
C ILE A 469 37.86 56.49 -1.35
N GLY A 470 37.17 57.42 -0.67
CA GLY A 470 35.73 57.53 -0.69
C GLY A 470 35.10 57.90 -2.03
N CYS A 471 33.86 57.46 -2.20
CA CYS A 471 32.90 58.12 -3.07
C CYS A 471 31.52 58.08 -2.39
N SER A 472 31.06 59.27 -1.99
CA SER A 472 29.69 59.54 -1.59
C SER A 472 28.80 59.41 -2.81
N VAL A 473 27.78 58.53 -2.77
CA VAL A 473 26.72 58.51 -3.78
C VAL A 473 25.38 58.77 -3.10
N THR A 474 24.87 59.93 -3.46
CA THR A 474 23.62 60.58 -3.12
C THR A 474 22.39 59.69 -3.37
N ARG A 475 21.48 59.64 -2.39
CA ARG A 475 20.11 59.12 -2.56
C ARG A 475 19.35 59.96 -3.58
N LEU A 476 18.89 59.34 -4.67
CA LEU A 476 17.84 59.88 -5.52
C LEU A 476 16.51 59.18 -5.20
N ARG A 477 15.58 59.95 -4.66
CA ARG A 477 14.15 59.63 -4.55
C ARG A 477 13.56 59.54 -5.96
N SER A 478 12.81 58.48 -6.26
CA SER A 478 11.90 58.48 -7.42
C SER A 478 10.54 59.09 -7.03
N PRO A 479 9.93 59.94 -7.88
CA PRO A 479 8.63 60.54 -7.62
C PRO A 479 7.48 59.64 -8.13
N SER A 480 6.36 59.75 -7.42
CA SER A 480 5.04 59.28 -7.82
C SER A 480 4.53 59.93 -9.12
N ARG A 481 3.69 59.18 -9.84
CA ARG A 481 2.54 59.55 -10.73
C ARG A 481 2.20 58.30 -11.56
N ARG A 482 0.96 57.91 -11.85
CA ARG A 482 -0.37 58.51 -11.75
C ARG A 482 -1.39 57.39 -11.60
#